data_AF-A0A1I7TLW7-F1
#
_entry.id   AF-A0A1I7TLW7-F1
#
_cell.length_a   1.000
_cell.length_b   1.000
_cell.length_c   1.000
_cell.angle_alpha   90.00
_cell.angle_beta   90.00
_cell.angle_gamma   90.00
#
_symmetry.space_group_name_H-M   'P 1'
#
loop_
_entity.id
_entity.type
_entity.pdbx_description
1 polymer ?
#
loop_
_entity_poly.entity_id
_entity_poly.type
_entity_poly.pdbx_seq_one_letter_code
_entity_poly.pdbx_strand_id
1 'polypeptide(L)'
;MGAIDSRGGRRGGKGKGKSNLQFAQVAEFSLVQTVLSDNRSAQIITGSHFSQTYRLGYKLLIICKARGDPRPTIKWYKEGAEIQPKASIHYYEKPIENDTIWSKLEVDPATMGDQGVYACVANNPHGVMAKNFKAEYTY
;
A
#
# COMPACT_ATOMS: atom_id res chain seq x y z
N MET A 1 -13.14 48.48 42.93
CA MET A 1 -14.27 47.52 42.98
C MET A 1 -14.24 46.76 41.65
N GLY A 2 -13.84 45.48 41.56
CA GLY A 2 -14.59 44.28 41.95
C GLY A 2 -15.62 43.96 40.84
N ALA A 3 -15.70 42.81 40.17
CA ALA A 3 -15.23 41.46 40.49
C ALA A 3 -15.04 40.58 39.21
N ILE A 4 -14.38 39.44 39.43
CA ILE A 4 -14.16 38.26 38.59
C ILE A 4 -15.39 37.32 38.53
N ASP A 5 -15.52 36.50 37.48
CA ASP A 5 -15.83 35.04 37.44
C ASP A 5 -16.21 34.61 35.99
N SER A 6 -15.36 33.90 35.24
CA SER A 6 -15.24 32.43 35.03
C SER A 6 -16.43 31.71 34.37
N ARG A 7 -16.14 31.03 33.24
CA ARG A 7 -16.70 29.76 32.69
C ARG A 7 -16.19 29.68 31.24
N GLY A 8 -15.34 28.74 30.82
CA GLY A 8 -15.28 27.33 31.15
C GLY A 8 -15.87 26.53 29.98
N GLY A 9 -15.02 26.05 29.06
CA GLY A 9 -15.48 25.31 27.87
C GLY A 9 -14.35 24.59 27.12
N ARG A 10 -13.70 23.62 27.78
CA ARG A 10 -12.86 22.59 27.14
C ARG A 10 -13.72 21.63 26.32
N ARG A 11 -13.36 21.41 25.06
CA ARG A 11 -13.41 20.10 24.35
C ARG A 11 -12.24 20.11 23.35
N GLY A 12 -11.19 19.30 23.44
CA GLY A 12 -11.11 17.96 23.99
C GLY A 12 -11.36 16.93 22.89
N GLY A 13 -10.32 16.70 22.07
CA GLY A 13 -9.93 15.41 21.46
C GLY A 13 -10.93 14.64 20.59
N LYS A 14 -10.47 14.27 19.39
CA LYS A 14 -10.03 12.88 19.15
C LYS A 14 -9.40 12.79 17.75
N GLY A 15 -8.12 12.42 17.74
CA GLY A 15 -7.46 11.97 16.53
C GLY A 15 -8.23 10.79 15.94
N LYS A 16 -8.42 10.82 14.62
CA LYS A 16 -8.51 9.58 13.86
C LYS A 16 -7.10 9.32 13.36
N GLY A 17 -6.41 8.46 14.10
CA GLY A 17 -5.09 7.98 13.75
C GLY A 17 -5.10 7.57 12.28
N LYS A 18 -4.16 8.14 11.53
CA LYS A 18 -3.69 7.52 10.29
C LYS A 18 -3.28 6.11 10.73
N SER A 19 -4.03 5.10 10.34
CA SER A 19 -3.71 3.71 10.66
C SER A 19 -2.45 3.34 9.89
N ASN A 20 -1.30 3.71 10.45
CA ASN A 20 0.00 3.23 10.03
C ASN A 20 0.13 1.83 10.63
N LEU A 21 -0.59 0.86 10.04
CA LEU A 21 -0.34 -0.54 10.34
C LEU A 21 1.10 -0.83 9.89
N GLN A 22 1.94 -1.24 10.83
CA GLN A 22 3.32 -1.62 10.55
C GLN A 22 3.27 -2.84 9.60
N PHE A 23 4.11 -2.87 8.57
CA PHE A 23 4.02 -3.89 7.50
C PHE A 23 4.08 -5.33 8.02
N ALA A 24 4.86 -5.59 9.08
CA ALA A 24 4.88 -6.87 9.78
C ALA A 24 3.47 -7.27 10.27
N GLN A 25 2.74 -6.31 10.81
CA GLN A 25 1.38 -6.49 11.30
C GLN A 25 0.36 -6.68 10.15
N VAL A 26 0.59 -6.07 8.97
CA VAL A 26 -0.24 -6.29 7.77
C VAL A 26 0.00 -7.67 7.16
N ALA A 27 1.25 -8.11 7.09
CA ALA A 27 1.61 -9.42 6.55
C ALA A 27 1.13 -10.56 7.46
N GLU A 28 1.31 -10.44 8.77
CA GLU A 28 0.80 -11.41 9.75
C GLU A 28 -0.74 -11.41 9.80
N PHE A 29 -1.38 -10.24 9.74
CA PHE A 29 -2.84 -10.16 9.67
C PHE A 29 -3.39 -10.73 8.36
N SER A 30 -2.71 -10.51 7.23
CA SER A 30 -3.07 -11.09 5.92
C SER A 30 -3.03 -12.62 5.93
N LEU A 31 -2.12 -13.25 6.67
CA LEU A 31 -2.06 -14.72 6.79
C LEU A 31 -3.22 -15.27 7.63
N VAL A 32 -3.64 -14.55 8.68
CA VAL A 32 -4.75 -14.94 9.56
C VAL A 32 -6.12 -14.70 8.89
N GLN A 33 -6.24 -13.66 8.06
CA GLN A 33 -7.52 -13.23 7.47
C GLN A 33 -7.99 -14.08 6.27
N THR A 34 -7.11 -14.92 5.72
CA THR A 34 -7.43 -15.89 4.65
C THR A 34 -8.56 -16.88 5.01
N VAL A 35 -8.93 -16.98 6.29
CA VAL A 35 -9.91 -17.96 6.80
C VAL A 35 -11.32 -17.35 7.00
N LEU A 36 -11.52 -16.04 6.81
CA LEU A 36 -12.81 -15.35 7.05
C LEU A 36 -13.14 -14.28 5.98
N SER A 37 -12.79 -14.48 4.71
CA SER A 37 -12.91 -13.42 3.70
C SER A 37 -14.37 -13.06 3.38
N ASP A 38 -14.82 -11.89 3.84
CA ASP A 38 -15.99 -11.17 3.31
C ASP A 38 -15.81 -11.08 1.78
N ASN A 39 -16.84 -11.42 0.99
CA ASN A 39 -16.76 -11.38 -0.47
C ASN A 39 -16.51 -9.95 -1.01
N ARG A 40 -16.70 -8.95 -0.15
CA ARG A 40 -16.42 -7.54 -0.40
C ARG A 40 -14.98 -7.13 -0.08
N SER A 41 -14.19 -7.97 0.60
CA SER A 41 -12.82 -7.62 1.01
C SER A 41 -11.91 -7.30 -0.17
N ALA A 42 -10.89 -6.48 0.04
CA ALA A 42 -9.89 -6.22 -0.98
C ALA A 42 -9.17 -7.52 -1.40
N GLN A 43 -9.15 -7.80 -2.69
CA GLN A 43 -8.51 -8.97 -3.28
C GLN A 43 -7.60 -8.58 -4.44
N ILE A 44 -6.33 -8.93 -4.37
CA ILE A 44 -5.37 -8.82 -5.49
C ILE A 44 -5.63 -9.97 -6.47
N ILE A 45 -6.26 -9.64 -7.60
CA ILE A 45 -6.66 -10.59 -8.64
C ILE A 45 -5.59 -10.80 -9.72
N THR A 46 -4.68 -9.85 -9.88
CA THR A 46 -3.56 -9.96 -10.85
C THR A 46 -2.38 -9.13 -10.35
N GLY A 47 -1.16 -9.56 -10.64
CA GLY A 47 0.04 -8.77 -10.37
C GLY A 47 1.25 -9.30 -11.12
N SER A 48 2.38 -8.61 -10.99
CA SER A 48 3.66 -9.07 -11.54
C SER A 48 4.03 -10.47 -11.07
N HIS A 49 5.01 -11.07 -11.75
CA HIS A 49 5.56 -12.35 -11.32
C HIS A 49 6.19 -12.24 -9.92
N PHE A 50 6.13 -13.32 -9.14
CA PHE A 50 6.64 -13.33 -7.76
C PHE A 50 8.15 -13.05 -7.68
N SER A 51 8.87 -13.30 -8.78
CA SER A 51 10.27 -12.92 -8.96
C SER A 51 10.48 -12.34 -10.36
N GLN A 52 11.14 -11.19 -10.43
CA GLN A 52 11.41 -10.45 -11.65
C GLN A 52 12.84 -9.92 -11.63
N THR A 53 13.53 -10.05 -12.76
CA THR A 53 14.84 -9.41 -12.94
C THR A 53 14.70 -8.06 -13.64
N TYR A 54 15.60 -7.14 -13.35
CA TYR A 54 15.69 -5.85 -14.02
C TYR A 54 17.14 -5.49 -14.37
N ARG A 55 17.31 -4.70 -15.43
CA ARG A 55 18.64 -4.26 -15.87
C ARG A 55 18.96 -2.87 -15.31
N LEU A 56 20.19 -2.67 -14.85
CA LEU A 56 20.64 -1.39 -14.32
C LEU A 56 20.53 -0.27 -15.37
N GLY A 57 20.04 0.90 -14.97
CA GLY A 57 19.81 2.05 -15.86
C GLY A 57 18.52 1.98 -16.68
N TYR A 58 17.78 0.87 -16.63
CA TYR A 58 16.47 0.70 -17.27
C TYR A 58 15.33 0.79 -16.25
N LYS A 59 14.09 0.64 -16.71
CA LYS A 59 12.90 0.70 -15.87
C LYS A 59 12.64 -0.63 -15.17
N LEU A 60 12.41 -0.60 -13.86
CA LEU A 60 11.78 -1.69 -13.11
C LEU A 60 10.28 -1.40 -12.99
N LEU A 61 9.44 -2.33 -13.43
CA LEU A 61 7.98 -2.17 -13.47
C LEU A 61 7.30 -3.29 -12.66
N ILE A 62 6.53 -2.91 -11.64
CA ILE A 62 5.74 -3.84 -10.83
C ILE A 62 4.27 -3.44 -10.91
N ILE A 63 3.42 -4.39 -11.30
CA ILE A 63 1.98 -4.14 -11.49
C ILE A 63 1.15 -4.90 -10.45
N CYS A 64 0.01 -4.32 -10.09
CA CYS A 64 -0.96 -4.90 -9.18
C CYS A 64 -2.38 -4.50 -9.59
N LYS A 65 -3.30 -5.45 -9.61
CA LYS A 65 -4.73 -5.24 -9.87
C LYS A 65 -5.51 -5.82 -8.70
N ALA A 66 -6.34 -4.98 -8.08
CA ALA A 66 -7.16 -5.36 -6.94
C ALA A 66 -8.64 -5.07 -7.21
N ARG A 67 -9.51 -5.92 -6.64
CA ARG A 67 -10.97 -5.80 -6.67
C ARG A 67 -11.51 -5.82 -5.23
N GLY A 68 -12.63 -5.16 -4.99
CA GLY A 68 -13.32 -5.16 -3.71
C GLY A 68 -14.46 -4.15 -3.72
N ASP A 69 -15.41 -4.27 -2.79
CA ASP A 69 -16.56 -3.38 -2.70
C ASP A 69 -16.73 -2.85 -1.27
N PRO A 70 -16.28 -1.62 -0.95
CA PRO A 70 -15.80 -0.59 -1.86
C PRO A 70 -14.46 -0.89 -2.54
N ARG A 71 -14.23 -0.24 -3.69
CA ARG A 71 -12.99 -0.32 -4.47
C ARG A 71 -11.75 -0.17 -3.56
N PRO A 72 -10.79 -1.09 -3.63
CA PRO A 72 -9.59 -1.00 -2.81
C PRO A 72 -8.72 0.21 -3.16
N THR A 73 -7.92 0.64 -2.19
CA THR A 73 -6.73 1.46 -2.43
C THR A 73 -5.50 0.58 -2.49
N ILE A 74 -4.48 0.97 -3.28
CA ILE A 74 -3.21 0.25 -3.36
C ILE A 74 -2.10 1.11 -2.75
N LYS A 75 -1.25 0.48 -1.96
CA LYS A 75 0.01 1.04 -1.47
C LYS A 75 1.17 0.12 -1.77
N TRP A 76 2.33 0.70 -2.05
CA TRP A 76 3.55 -0.04 -2.37
C TRP A 76 4.56 0.04 -1.23
N TYR A 77 5.18 -1.09 -0.94
CA TYR A 77 6.20 -1.23 0.10
C TYR A 77 7.45 -1.87 -0.50
N LYS A 78 8.62 -1.56 0.07
CA LYS A 78 9.89 -2.23 -0.21
C LYS A 78 10.53 -2.61 1.13
N GLU A 79 10.85 -3.89 1.32
CA GLU A 79 11.42 -4.41 2.57
C GLU A 79 10.60 -3.99 3.81
N GLY A 80 9.27 -3.99 3.65
CA GLY A 80 8.32 -3.61 4.68
C GLY A 80 8.22 -2.10 5.00
N ALA A 81 8.94 -1.23 4.29
CA ALA A 81 8.76 0.21 4.39
C ALA A 81 7.88 0.73 3.25
N GLU A 82 6.90 1.59 3.57
CA GLU A 82 6.07 2.25 2.54
C GLU A 82 6.98 3.09 1.65
N ILE A 83 6.92 2.85 0.33
CA ILE A 83 7.77 3.56 -0.62
C ILE A 83 7.31 5.02 -0.63
N GLN A 84 8.25 5.91 -0.30
CA GLN A 84 8.00 7.34 -0.32
C GLN A 84 8.23 7.90 -1.74
N PRO A 85 7.51 8.96 -2.13
CA PRO A 85 7.75 9.64 -3.40
C PRO A 85 9.21 10.10 -3.52
N LYS A 86 9.83 9.80 -4.66
CA LYS A 86 11.19 10.20 -5.04
C LYS A 86 11.23 10.48 -6.54
N ALA A 87 12.24 11.20 -7.01
CA ALA A 87 12.38 11.54 -8.43
C ALA A 87 12.43 10.31 -9.36
N SER A 88 12.99 9.19 -8.87
CA SER A 88 13.07 7.94 -9.63
C SER A 88 11.84 7.04 -9.50
N ILE A 89 10.86 7.41 -8.67
CA ILE A 89 9.70 6.57 -8.36
C ILE A 89 8.43 7.20 -8.91
N HIS A 90 7.74 6.45 -9.77
CA HIS A 90 6.50 6.88 -10.42
C HIS A 90 5.37 5.91 -10.11
N TYR A 91 4.22 6.46 -9.69
CA TYR A 91 3.01 5.69 -9.41
C TYR A 91 1.97 5.99 -10.48
N TYR A 92 1.37 4.93 -11.01
CA TYR A 92 0.28 5.04 -11.96
C TYR A 92 -0.91 4.25 -11.43
N GLU A 93 -2.02 4.92 -11.22
CA GLU A 93 -3.27 4.28 -10.79
C GLU A 93 -4.34 4.51 -11.83
N LYS A 94 -5.08 3.43 -12.13
CA LYS A 94 -6.20 3.43 -13.06
C LYS A 94 -7.36 2.68 -12.44
N PRO A 95 -8.42 3.37 -12.01
CA PRO A 95 -9.68 2.72 -11.67
C PRO A 95 -10.19 1.94 -12.88
N ILE A 96 -10.65 0.72 -12.64
CA ILE A 96 -11.31 -0.13 -13.64
C ILE A 96 -12.69 -0.44 -13.07
N GLU A 97 -13.76 -0.19 -13.81
CA GLU A 97 -15.14 -0.38 -13.32
C GLU A 97 -15.39 0.37 -11.99
N ASN A 98 -16.34 -0.08 -11.16
CA ASN A 98 -16.66 0.55 -9.87
C ASN A 98 -15.95 -0.08 -8.66
N ASP A 99 -15.46 -1.31 -8.79
CA ASP A 99 -14.92 -2.10 -7.68
C ASP A 99 -13.45 -2.50 -7.88
N THR A 100 -12.86 -2.15 -9.03
CA THR A 100 -11.53 -2.60 -9.41
C THR A 100 -10.58 -1.41 -9.56
N ILE A 101 -9.30 -1.65 -9.26
CA ILE A 101 -8.20 -0.70 -9.45
C ILE A 101 -6.98 -1.44 -10.00
N TRP A 102 -6.29 -0.81 -10.94
CA TRP A 102 -4.98 -1.23 -11.41
C TRP A 102 -3.95 -0.19 -10.97
N SER A 103 -2.80 -0.63 -10.49
CA SER A 103 -1.68 0.20 -10.06
C SER A 103 -0.37 -0.34 -10.62
N LYS A 104 0.53 0.57 -11.00
CA LYS A 104 1.90 0.27 -11.43
C LYS A 104 2.86 1.14 -10.64
N LEU A 105 3.84 0.48 -10.03
CA LEU A 105 5.06 1.08 -9.51
C LEU A 105 6.13 1.01 -10.61
N GLU A 106 6.74 2.15 -10.90
CA GLU A 106 7.84 2.27 -11.85
C GLU A 106 9.04 2.92 -11.16
N VAL A 107 10.20 2.26 -11.26
CA VAL A 107 11.49 2.81 -10.85
C VAL A 107 12.30 3.11 -12.11
N ASP A 108 12.68 4.37 -12.29
CA ASP A 108 13.38 4.84 -13.49
C ASP A 108 14.34 6.01 -13.16
N PRO A 109 15.66 5.88 -13.37
CA PRO A 109 16.37 4.64 -13.73
C PRO A 109 16.49 3.69 -12.52
N ALA A 110 16.43 2.38 -12.77
CA ALA A 110 16.66 1.37 -11.74
C ALA A 110 18.16 1.23 -11.42
N THR A 111 18.45 1.14 -10.14
CA THR A 111 19.80 1.05 -9.57
C THR A 111 19.98 -0.28 -8.81
N MET A 112 21.22 -0.58 -8.40
CA MET A 112 21.47 -1.75 -7.53
C MET A 112 20.71 -1.66 -6.21
N GLY A 113 20.46 -0.43 -5.72
CA GLY A 113 19.72 -0.17 -4.49
C GLY A 113 18.23 -0.47 -4.57
N ASP A 114 17.70 -0.73 -5.76
CA ASP A 114 16.30 -1.09 -5.98
C ASP A 114 16.04 -2.60 -5.83
N GLN A 115 17.08 -3.42 -5.64
CA GLN A 115 16.90 -4.83 -5.37
C GLN A 115 16.21 -5.02 -4.02
N GLY A 116 15.31 -6.00 -3.95
CA GLY A 116 14.60 -6.36 -2.73
C GLY A 116 13.21 -6.92 -2.97
N VAL A 117 12.49 -7.11 -1.88
CA VAL A 117 11.10 -7.56 -1.85
C VAL A 117 10.19 -6.35 -1.82
N TYR A 118 9.43 -6.21 -2.90
CA TYR A 118 8.35 -5.26 -3.02
C TYR A 118 7.04 -5.90 -2.59
N ALA A 119 6.09 -5.10 -2.13
CA ALA A 119 4.75 -5.57 -1.84
C ALA A 119 3.70 -4.56 -2.30
N CYS A 120 2.68 -5.10 -2.97
CA CYS A 120 1.42 -4.39 -3.20
C CYS A 120 0.49 -4.72 -2.04
N VAL A 121 -0.03 -3.72 -1.36
CA VAL A 121 -1.03 -3.85 -0.30
C VAL A 121 -2.33 -3.22 -0.80
N ALA A 122 -3.33 -4.06 -1.03
CA ALA A 122 -4.69 -3.65 -1.37
C ALA A 122 -5.52 -3.58 -0.08
N ASN A 123 -6.19 -2.46 0.15
CA ASN A 123 -6.94 -2.22 1.38
C ASN A 123 -8.33 -1.66 1.08
N ASN A 124 -9.35 -2.19 1.75
CA ASN A 124 -10.66 -1.58 1.85
C ASN A 124 -11.25 -1.77 3.26
N PRO A 125 -12.42 -1.19 3.59
CA PRO A 125 -13.01 -1.33 4.93
C PRO A 125 -13.32 -2.77 5.37
N HIS A 126 -13.42 -3.71 4.42
CA HIS A 126 -13.77 -5.11 4.65
C HIS A 126 -12.54 -6.02 4.82
N GLY A 127 -11.35 -5.58 4.39
CA GLY A 127 -10.15 -6.36 4.55
C GLY A 127 -8.93 -5.79 3.84
N VAL A 128 -7.79 -6.42 4.12
CA VAL A 128 -6.49 -6.10 3.54
C VAL A 128 -5.89 -7.35 2.94
N MET A 129 -5.28 -7.21 1.77
CA MET A 129 -4.57 -8.29 1.12
C MET A 129 -3.25 -7.77 0.54
N ALA A 130 -2.18 -8.53 0.75
CA ALA A 130 -0.85 -8.17 0.28
C ALA A 130 -0.30 -9.23 -0.68
N LYS A 131 0.49 -8.81 -1.67
CA LYS A 131 1.26 -9.70 -2.53
C LYS A 131 2.68 -9.20 -2.67
N ASN A 132 3.64 -10.10 -2.48
CA ASN A 132 5.07 -9.82 -2.55
C ASN A 132 5.63 -10.14 -3.94
N PHE A 133 6.61 -9.34 -4.35
CA PHE A 133 7.33 -9.45 -5.62
C PHE A 133 8.82 -9.25 -5.33
N LYS A 134 9.64 -10.23 -5.67
CA LYS A 134 11.10 -10.15 -5.56
C LYS A 134 11.64 -9.48 -6.82
N ALA A 135 12.43 -8.43 -6.66
CA ALA A 135 13.14 -7.76 -7.75
C ALA A 135 14.65 -7.97 -7.59
N GLU A 136 15.30 -8.52 -8.62
CA GLU A 136 16.75 -8.81 -8.63
C GLU A 136 17.41 -8.12 -9.83
N TYR A 137 18.56 -7.46 -9.63
CA TYR A 137 19.23 -6.85 -10.78
C TYR A 137 20.02 -7.88 -11.58
N THR A 138 20.19 -7.62 -12.88
CA THR A 138 21.14 -8.29 -13.77
C THR A 138 22.01 -7.24 -14.47
N TYR A 139 23.21 -7.66 -14.87
CA TYR A 139 24.16 -6.87 -15.65
C TYR A 139 23.73 -6.77 -17.12
#